data_AF-A0A0J1NGZ9-F1
#
_entry.id   AF-A0A0J1NGZ9-F1
#
_cell.length_a   1.000
_cell.length_b   1.000
_cell.length_c   1.000
_cell.angle_alpha   90.00
_cell.angle_beta   90.00
_cell.angle_gamma   90.00
#
_symmetry.space_group_name_H-M   'P 1'
#
loop_
_entity.id
_entity.type
_entity.pdbx_description
1 polymer ?
#
loop_
_entity_poly.entity_id
_entity_poly.type
_entity_poly.pdbx_seq_one_letter_code
_entity_poly.pdbx_strand_id
1 'polypeptide(L)'
;MKQLISILFLFLLSGCQIDPYTHAPTWTGTDWYDAGIQDAISGYAVKDNETLADNFNDPEVDRTKYLKGYAEGQRKICQQDFVYARGLAGKTFPASCDTVENIDQLHDAWKKGANEGTASIRLN
;
A
#
# COMPACT_ATOMS: atom_id res chain seq x y z
N MET A 1 -20.88 57.50 7.97
CA MET A 1 -20.93 56.62 6.77
C MET A 1 -19.56 56.34 6.15
N LYS A 2 -18.63 57.31 6.03
CA LYS A 2 -17.28 57.08 5.47
C LYS A 2 -16.38 56.11 6.27
N GLN A 3 -16.48 56.11 7.62
CA GLN A 3 -15.62 55.26 8.46
C GLN A 3 -16.00 53.78 8.46
N LEU A 4 -17.28 53.46 8.28
CA LEU A 4 -17.75 52.06 8.19
C LEU A 4 -17.24 51.37 6.92
N ILE A 5 -17.14 52.12 5.82
CA ILE A 5 -16.61 51.62 4.54
C ILE A 5 -15.11 51.31 4.65
N SER A 6 -14.37 52.10 5.43
CA SER A 6 -12.92 51.91 5.61
C SER A 6 -12.61 50.65 6.43
N ILE A 7 -13.42 50.34 7.44
CA ILE A 7 -13.26 49.14 8.28
C ILE A 7 -13.61 47.88 7.50
N LEU A 8 -14.64 47.93 6.64
CA LEU A 8 -15.02 46.81 5.77
C LEU A 8 -13.93 46.45 4.75
N PHE A 9 -13.22 47.47 4.23
CA PHE A 9 -12.09 47.26 3.31
C PHE A 9 -10.88 46.62 3.99
N LEU A 10 -10.60 46.97 5.26
CA LEU A 10 -9.53 46.38 6.06
C LEU A 10 -9.80 44.91 6.42
N PHE A 11 -11.07 44.53 6.61
CA PHE A 11 -11.46 43.13 6.87
C PHE A 11 -11.29 42.22 5.65
N LEU A 12 -11.39 42.77 4.44
CA LEU A 12 -11.21 42.01 3.19
C LEU A 12 -9.74 41.67 2.88
N LEU A 13 -8.78 42.27 3.60
CA LEU A 13 -7.35 42.07 3.41
C LEU A 13 -6.75 40.98 4.30
N SER A 14 -7.50 40.40 5.25
CA SER A 14 -7.05 39.21 6.00
C SER A 14 -7.32 37.94 5.20
N GLY A 15 -6.55 37.73 4.13
CA GLY A 15 -6.43 36.41 3.53
C GLY A 15 -5.66 35.51 4.51
N CYS A 16 -6.29 34.44 5.00
CA CYS A 16 -5.54 33.39 5.70
C CYS A 16 -4.46 32.90 4.74
N GLN A 17 -3.19 33.09 5.09
CA GLN A 17 -2.10 32.37 4.44
C GLN A 17 -2.28 30.90 4.78
N ILE A 18 -2.98 30.18 3.91
CA ILE A 18 -2.95 28.72 3.90
C ILE A 18 -1.56 28.41 3.37
N ASP A 19 -0.62 28.18 4.28
CA ASP A 19 0.65 27.59 3.91
C ASP A 19 0.35 26.19 3.36
N PRO A 20 0.55 25.96 2.05
CA PRO A 20 0.22 24.68 1.41
C PRO A 20 1.08 23.52 1.97
N TYR A 21 2.10 23.83 2.79
CA TYR A 21 2.99 22.88 3.42
C TYR A 21 2.69 22.64 4.91
N THR A 22 1.58 23.17 5.45
CA THR A 22 1.09 22.80 6.80
C THR A 22 0.84 21.30 6.97
N HIS A 23 0.61 20.60 5.86
CA HIS A 23 0.51 19.13 5.80
C HIS A 23 1.63 18.50 4.98
N ALA A 24 2.71 19.24 4.69
CA ALA A 24 3.87 18.62 4.08
C ALA A 24 4.40 17.58 5.08
N PRO A 25 4.52 16.30 4.67
CA PRO A 25 5.09 15.29 5.54
C PRO A 25 6.48 15.78 5.94
N THR A 26 6.70 15.93 7.24
CA THR A 26 8.05 16.10 7.75
C THR A 26 8.78 14.80 7.38
N TRP A 27 9.79 14.88 6.52
CA TRP A 27 10.61 13.73 6.11
C TRP A 27 11.39 13.20 7.33
N THR A 28 10.70 12.42 8.16
CA THR A 28 11.25 11.76 9.35
C THR A 28 11.68 10.35 8.97
N GLY A 29 12.64 10.24 8.04
CA GLY A 29 13.17 8.95 7.56
C GLY A 29 12.14 8.04 6.88
N THR A 30 12.59 6.85 6.49
CA THR A 30 11.70 5.84 5.90
C THR A 30 10.82 5.19 6.97
N ASP A 31 9.51 5.17 6.76
CA ASP A 31 8.62 4.32 7.56
C ASP A 31 8.74 2.87 7.09
N TRP A 32 9.68 2.15 7.70
CA TRP A 32 9.95 0.76 7.37
C TRP A 32 8.75 -0.16 7.63
N TYR A 33 7.87 0.15 8.59
CA TYR A 33 6.69 -0.65 8.87
C TYR A 33 5.67 -0.54 7.72
N ASP A 34 5.38 0.69 7.30
CA ASP A 34 4.49 0.91 6.16
C ASP A 34 5.09 0.39 4.85
N ALA A 35 6.41 0.52 4.65
CA ALA A 35 7.11 -0.09 3.52
C ALA A 35 6.88 -1.61 3.44
N GLY A 36 6.98 -2.30 4.58
CA GLY A 36 6.69 -3.74 4.67
C GLY A 36 5.24 -4.07 4.31
N ILE A 37 4.28 -3.31 4.84
CA ILE A 37 2.85 -3.48 4.52
C ILE A 37 2.62 -3.34 3.02
N GLN A 38 3.18 -2.29 2.41
CA GLN A 38 2.97 -2.00 0.99
C GLN A 38 3.58 -3.07 0.08
N ASP A 39 4.76 -3.58 0.42
CA ASP A 39 5.40 -4.67 -0.33
C ASP A 39 4.54 -5.94 -0.31
N ALA A 40 4.09 -6.35 0.88
CA ALA A 40 3.26 -7.52 1.03
C ALA A 40 1.90 -7.38 0.31
N ILE A 41 1.25 -6.22 0.43
CA ILE A 41 -0.04 -5.95 -0.22
C ILE A 41 0.09 -5.92 -1.75
N SER A 42 1.20 -5.39 -2.26
CA SER A 42 1.51 -5.38 -3.69
C SER A 42 1.78 -6.76 -4.26
N GLY A 43 1.96 -7.77 -3.39
CA GLY A 43 2.25 -9.15 -3.79
C GLY A 43 3.73 -9.43 -4.02
N TYR A 44 4.63 -8.54 -3.58
CA TYR A 44 6.07 -8.73 -3.74
C TYR A 44 6.62 -9.68 -2.69
N ALA A 45 7.61 -10.48 -3.06
CA ALA A 45 8.42 -11.24 -2.11
C ALA A 45 9.14 -10.29 -1.13
N VAL A 46 9.49 -10.80 0.05
CA VAL A 46 10.30 -10.08 1.03
C VAL A 46 11.61 -9.65 0.38
N LYS A 47 11.92 -8.34 0.40
CA LYS A 47 13.17 -7.80 -0.15
C LYS A 47 14.33 -7.99 0.83
N ASP A 48 15.56 -8.04 0.33
CA ASP A 48 16.78 -7.96 1.17
C ASP A 48 17.08 -6.51 1.57
N ASN A 49 18.06 -6.32 2.46
CA ASN A 49 18.36 -5.00 3.01
C ASN A 49 18.99 -4.07 1.97
N GLU A 50 19.79 -4.62 1.06
CA GLU A 50 20.42 -3.89 -0.02
C GLU A 50 19.36 -3.30 -0.96
N THR A 51 18.41 -4.12 -1.39
CA THR A 51 17.27 -3.70 -2.22
C THR A 51 16.37 -2.71 -1.50
N LEU A 52 16.18 -2.86 -0.18
CA LEU A 52 15.41 -1.91 0.62
C LEU A 52 16.11 -0.56 0.73
N ALA A 53 17.41 -0.56 1.02
CA ALA A 53 18.20 0.66 1.11
C ALA A 53 18.19 1.42 -0.23
N ASP A 54 18.36 0.72 -1.34
CA ASP A 54 18.35 1.30 -2.68
C ASP A 54 16.97 1.86 -3.06
N ASN A 55 15.89 1.11 -2.80
CA ASN A 55 14.53 1.54 -3.15
C ASN A 55 14.05 2.78 -2.40
N PHE A 56 14.46 2.93 -1.13
CA PHE A 56 14.04 4.03 -0.28
C PHE A 56 15.10 5.13 -0.14
N ASN A 57 16.28 4.95 -0.76
CA ASN A 57 17.45 5.82 -0.61
C ASN A 57 17.78 6.08 0.88
N ASP A 58 17.72 5.01 1.67
CA ASP A 58 17.88 5.03 3.13
C ASP A 58 18.74 3.83 3.58
N PRO A 59 20.04 4.03 3.86
CA PRO A 59 20.94 2.95 4.24
C PRO A 59 20.64 2.39 5.64
N GLU A 60 19.88 3.09 6.47
CA GLU A 60 19.55 2.68 7.84
C GLU A 60 18.28 1.82 7.87
N VAL A 61 18.36 0.63 7.27
CA VAL A 61 17.21 -0.28 7.17
C VAL A 61 16.81 -0.85 8.54
N ASP A 62 15.64 -0.46 9.05
CA ASP A 62 15.00 -1.09 10.20
C ASP A 62 14.30 -2.39 9.77
N ARG A 63 15.11 -3.45 9.63
CA ARG A 63 14.65 -4.77 9.15
C ARG A 63 13.54 -5.34 10.02
N THR A 64 13.60 -5.14 11.34
CA THR A 64 12.60 -5.66 12.26
C THR A 64 11.24 -4.98 12.05
N LYS A 65 11.21 -3.65 11.88
CA LYS A 65 9.95 -2.96 11.54
C LYS A 65 9.42 -3.37 10.18
N TYR A 66 10.29 -3.48 9.18
CA TYR A 66 9.92 -3.94 7.85
C TYR A 66 9.23 -5.31 7.88
N LEU A 67 9.86 -6.31 8.50
CA LEU A 67 9.27 -7.66 8.58
C LEU A 67 7.97 -7.69 9.38
N LYS A 68 7.84 -6.86 10.43
CA LYS A 68 6.60 -6.72 11.19
C LYS A 68 5.47 -6.19 10.32
N GLY A 69 5.74 -5.15 9.52
CA GLY A 69 4.79 -4.59 8.57
C GLY A 69 4.45 -5.55 7.44
N TYR A 70 5.45 -6.27 6.93
CA TYR A 70 5.27 -7.28 5.90
C TYR A 70 4.32 -8.40 6.35
N ALA A 71 4.52 -8.93 7.56
CA ALA A 71 3.61 -9.93 8.14
C ALA A 71 2.17 -9.39 8.31
N GLU A 72 2.01 -8.11 8.66
CA GLU A 72 0.70 -7.47 8.72
C GLU A 72 0.05 -7.36 7.33
N GLY A 73 0.81 -6.99 6.30
CA GLY A 73 0.33 -6.98 4.92
C GLY A 73 -0.04 -8.39 4.42
N GLN A 74 0.74 -9.41 4.77
CA GLN A 74 0.42 -10.82 4.46
C GLN A 74 -0.94 -11.22 5.06
N ARG A 75 -1.23 -10.88 6.32
CA ARG A 75 -2.54 -11.17 6.93
C ARG A 75 -3.70 -10.53 6.17
N LYS A 76 -3.48 -9.37 5.55
CA LYS A 76 -4.52 -8.65 4.79
C LYS A 76 -4.81 -9.28 3.44
N ILE A 77 -3.80 -9.79 2.73
CA ILE A 77 -3.97 -10.23 1.33
C ILE A 77 -3.94 -11.74 1.15
N CYS A 78 -3.30 -12.49 2.04
CA CYS A 78 -3.22 -13.94 1.99
C CYS A 78 -4.48 -14.61 2.56
N GLN A 79 -5.64 -14.16 2.05
CA GLN A 79 -6.97 -14.68 2.34
C GLN A 79 -7.47 -15.47 1.13
N GLN A 80 -8.16 -16.59 1.36
CA GLN A 80 -8.64 -17.48 0.28
C GLN A 80 -9.47 -16.73 -0.76
N ASP A 81 -10.37 -15.87 -0.31
CA ASP A 81 -11.27 -15.08 -1.15
C ASP A 81 -10.49 -14.13 -2.08
N PHE A 82 -9.43 -13.52 -1.55
CA PHE A 82 -8.61 -12.56 -2.27
C PHE A 82 -7.75 -13.25 -3.34
N VAL A 83 -7.09 -14.36 -2.97
CA VAL A 83 -6.29 -15.13 -3.94
C VAL A 83 -7.18 -15.81 -4.99
N TYR A 84 -8.39 -16.25 -4.62
CA TYR A 84 -9.39 -16.74 -5.57
C TYR A 84 -9.80 -15.66 -6.57
N ALA A 85 -10.19 -14.46 -6.09
CA ALA A 85 -10.57 -13.34 -6.96
C ALA A 85 -9.43 -12.92 -7.89
N ARG A 86 -8.18 -12.97 -7.40
CA ARG A 86 -6.98 -12.71 -8.19
C ARG A 86 -6.80 -13.74 -9.31
N GLY A 87 -7.00 -15.03 -9.00
CA GLY A 87 -7.01 -16.11 -9.99
C GLY A 87 -8.11 -15.90 -11.04
N LEU A 88 -9.33 -15.58 -10.60
CA LEU A 88 -10.47 -15.27 -11.49
C LEU A 88 -10.16 -14.13 -12.47
N ALA A 89 -9.43 -13.11 -12.00
CA ALA A 89 -8.96 -12.00 -12.82
C ALA A 89 -7.74 -12.32 -13.72
N GLY A 90 -7.28 -13.58 -13.76
CA GLY A 90 -6.13 -14.02 -14.55
C GLY A 90 -4.79 -13.48 -14.05
N LYS A 91 -4.72 -13.00 -12.80
CA LYS A 91 -3.49 -12.48 -12.20
C LYS A 91 -2.71 -13.61 -11.55
N THR A 92 -1.39 -13.48 -11.49
CA THR A 92 -0.49 -14.45 -10.84
C THR A 92 -0.76 -14.54 -9.34
N PHE A 93 -0.44 -15.70 -8.76
CA PHE A 93 -0.41 -15.87 -7.31
C PHE A 93 0.59 -14.86 -6.69
N PRO A 94 0.22 -14.16 -5.61
CA PRO A 94 1.09 -13.16 -5.01
C PRO A 94 2.26 -13.84 -4.30
N ALA A 95 3.49 -13.47 -4.67
CA ALA A 95 4.70 -14.03 -4.07
C ALA A 95 4.79 -13.73 -2.56
N SER A 96 4.10 -12.68 -2.10
CA SER A 96 3.97 -12.39 -0.68
C SER A 96 3.26 -13.47 0.13
N CYS A 97 2.49 -14.36 -0.50
CA CYS A 97 1.84 -15.49 0.17
C CYS A 97 2.63 -16.80 0.06
N ASP A 98 3.83 -16.80 -0.53
CA ASP A 98 4.61 -18.02 -0.73
C ASP A 98 5.21 -18.60 0.58
N THR A 99 5.13 -17.86 1.69
CA THR A 99 5.74 -18.24 2.97
C THR A 99 4.76 -18.33 4.13
N VAL A 100 3.44 -18.25 3.87
CA VAL A 100 2.43 -18.36 4.94
C VAL A 100 2.08 -19.82 5.21
N GLU A 101 1.66 -20.14 6.43
CA GLU A 101 1.43 -21.52 6.87
C GLU A 101 0.35 -22.26 6.05
N ASN A 102 -0.69 -21.55 5.60
CA ASN A 102 -1.82 -22.09 4.86
C ASN A 102 -1.67 -22.03 3.33
N ILE A 103 -0.42 -22.03 2.83
CA ILE A 103 -0.12 -21.83 1.40
C ILE A 103 -0.83 -22.80 0.46
N ASP A 104 -0.93 -24.09 0.80
CA ASP A 104 -1.60 -25.09 -0.04
C ASP A 104 -3.07 -24.72 -0.28
N GLN A 105 -3.77 -24.29 0.77
CA GLN A 105 -5.16 -23.85 0.68
C GLN A 105 -5.32 -22.58 -0.16
N LEU A 106 -4.34 -21.68 -0.11
CA LEU A 106 -4.34 -20.47 -0.93
C LEU A 106 -4.07 -20.77 -2.40
N HIS A 107 -3.14 -21.68 -2.70
CA HIS A 107 -2.89 -22.13 -4.06
C HIS A 107 -4.12 -22.83 -4.66
N ASP A 108 -4.81 -23.68 -3.90
CA ASP A 108 -6.02 -24.35 -4.38
C ASP A 108 -7.14 -23.35 -4.67
N ALA A 109 -7.35 -22.36 -3.80
CA ALA A 109 -8.30 -21.27 -4.03
C ALA A 109 -7.94 -20.45 -5.29
N TRP A 110 -6.67 -20.07 -5.47
CA TRP A 110 -6.21 -19.35 -6.65
C TRP A 110 -6.39 -20.16 -7.94
N LYS A 111 -6.00 -21.46 -7.94
CA LYS A 111 -6.16 -22.36 -9.09
C LYS A 111 -7.63 -22.50 -9.48
N LYS A 112 -8.52 -22.65 -8.49
CA LYS A 112 -9.97 -22.69 -8.73
C LYS A 112 -10.44 -21.42 -9.45
N GLY A 113 -10.07 -20.25 -8.94
CA GLY A 113 -10.41 -18.97 -9.57
C GLY A 113 -9.87 -18.87 -11.01
N ALA A 114 -8.60 -19.23 -11.23
CA ALA A 114 -7.99 -19.19 -12.57
C ALA A 114 -8.68 -20.11 -13.59
N ASN A 115 -9.09 -21.31 -13.16
CA ASN A 115 -9.82 -22.25 -14.01
C ASN A 115 -11.20 -21.71 -14.39
N GLU A 116 -11.94 -21.16 -13.42
CA GLU A 116 -13.27 -20.57 -13.66
C GLU A 116 -13.19 -19.31 -14.53
N GLY A 117 -12.20 -18.45 -14.29
CA GLY A 117 -11.94 -17.26 -15.10
C GLY A 117 -11.64 -17.62 -16.56
N THR A 118 -10.76 -18.59 -16.78
CA THR A 118 -10.43 -19.10 -18.12
C THR A 118 -11.64 -19.74 -18.80
N ALA A 119 -12.46 -20.48 -18.08
CA ALA A 119 -13.67 -21.10 -18.62
C ALA A 119 -14.69 -20.04 -19.06
N SER A 120 -14.89 -18.98 -18.27
CA SER A 120 -15.82 -17.90 -18.62
C SER A 120 -15.43 -17.15 -19.90
N ILE A 121 -14.13 -16.95 -20.13
CA ILE A 121 -13.61 -16.28 -21.33
C ILE A 121 -13.84 -17.14 -22.59
N ARG A 122 -13.75 -18.48 -22.49
CA ARG A 122 -13.90 -19.39 -23.63
C ARG A 122 -15.35 -19.57 -24.11
N LEU A 123 -16.32 -19.25 -23.25
CA LEU A 123 -17.75 -19.40 -23.53
C LEU A 123 -18.39 -18.11 -24.10
N ASN A 124 -17.63 -17.01 -24.13
CA ASN A 124 -18.00 -15.73 -24.76
C ASN A 124 -17.28 -15.57 -26.10
#